data_AF-A0A497RKM7-F1
#
_entry.id   AF-A0A497RKM7-F1
#
_cell.length_a   1.000
_cell.length_b   1.000
_cell.length_c   1.000
_cell.angle_alpha   90.00
_cell.angle_beta   90.00
_cell.angle_gamma   90.00
#
_symmetry.space_group_name_H-M   'P 1'
#
loop_
_entity.id
_entity.type
_entity.pdbx_description
1 polymer ?
#
loop_
_entity_poly.entity_id
_entity_poly.type
_entity_poly.pdbx_seq_one_letter_code
_entity_poly.pdbx_strand_id
1 'polypeptide(L)' 'MDIEYPPCLTILDTEILDNRLHFIVYFRSRDAYGGFPANVAGLQLLKEYMANEVGVEPGKTIVFAKDIHLYERQFNW' A
#
# COMPACT_ATOMS: atom_id res chain seq x y z
N MET A 1 -21.31 9.31 0.67
CA MET A 1 -21.16 8.46 -0.53
C MET A 1 -21.32 7.02 -0.05
N ASP A 2 -22.49 6.42 -0.26
CA ASP A 2 -22.69 4.99 -0.01
C ASP A 2 -22.15 4.22 -1.20
N ILE A 3 -20.90 3.76 -1.06
CA ILE A 3 -20.23 2.89 -2.01
C ILE A 3 -20.24 1.49 -1.41
N GLU A 4 -20.78 0.52 -2.15
CA GLU A 4 -20.95 -0.88 -1.72
C GLU A 4 -19.62 -1.51 -1.27
N TYR A 5 -18.51 -1.13 -1.93
CA TYR A 5 -17.16 -1.58 -1.61
C TYR A 5 -16.23 -0.37 -1.45
N PRO A 6 -16.17 0.25 -0.26
CA PRO A 6 -15.28 1.38 -0.06
C PRO A 6 -13.82 0.93 -0.23
N PRO A 7 -12.92 1.79 -0.74
CA PRO A 7 -11.53 1.41 -0.97
C PRO A 7 -10.85 1.03 0.35
N CYS A 8 -10.04 -0.03 0.31
CA CYS A 8 -9.28 -0.49 1.48
C CYS A 8 -8.07 0.41 1.75
N LEU A 9 -7.39 0.85 0.68
CA LEU A 9 -6.37 1.89 0.69
C LEU A 9 -7.08 3.25 0.73
N THR A 10 -6.90 4.01 1.81
CA THR A 10 -7.60 5.31 1.95
C THR A 10 -6.66 6.50 1.90
N ILE A 11 -5.37 6.31 2.22
CA ILE A 11 -4.35 7.36 2.09
C ILE A 11 -3.11 6.76 1.43
N LEU A 12 -2.63 7.44 0.40
CA LEU A 12 -1.30 7.27 -0.17
C LEU A 12 -0.66 8.66 -0.14
N ASP A 13 0.11 8.91 0.91
CA ASP A 13 0.86 10.14 1.08
C ASP A 13 2.29 9.93 0.56
N THR A 14 2.85 10.95 -0.07
CA THR A 14 4.13 10.87 -0.76
C THR A 14 5.02 12.03 -0.37
N GLU A 15 6.28 11.72 -0.08
CA GLU A 15 7.26 12.71 0.35
C GLU A 15 8.59 12.47 -0.36
N ILE A 16 9.22 13.55 -0.82
CA ILE A 16 10.60 13.50 -1.33
C ILE A 16 11.53 14.02 -0.24
N LEU A 17 12.39 13.13 0.24
CA LEU A 17 13.41 13.44 1.24
C LEU A 17 14.72 12.75 0.85
N ASP A 18 15.84 13.48 0.93
CA ASP A 18 17.17 12.99 0.53
C ASP A 18 17.21 12.42 -0.89
N ASN A 19 16.59 13.12 -1.84
CA ASN A 19 16.46 12.72 -3.25
C ASN A 19 15.80 11.34 -3.45
N ARG A 20 14.90 10.96 -2.54
CA ARG A 20 14.16 9.70 -2.56
C ARG A 20 12.66 9.91 -2.37
N LEU A 21 11.85 9.22 -3.17
CA LEU A 21 10.38 9.22 -3.05
C LEU A 21 9.93 8.18 -2.03
N HIS A 22 9.43 8.62 -0.89
CA HIS A 22 8.86 7.78 0.17
C HIS A 22 7.34 7.73 0.07
N PHE A 23 6.77 6.57 0.39
CA PHE A 23 5.33 6.36 0.48
C PHE A 23 4.93 6.15 1.93
N ILE A 24 3.91 6.88 2.38
CA ILE A 24 3.24 6.68 3.66
C ILE A 24 1.81 6.26 3.35
N VAL A 25 1.50 5.01 3.66
CA VAL A 25 0.32 4.32 3.16
C VAL A 25 -0.58 3.95 4.32
N TYR A 26 -1.89 4.23 4.23
CA TYR A 26 -2.86 3.80 5.23
C TYR A 26 -3.97 2.95 4.62
N PHE A 27 -4.16 1.77 5.21
CA PHE A 27 -5.26 0.87 4.93
C PHE A 27 -6.30 0.89 6.06
N ARG A 28 -7.58 1.02 5.74
CA ARG A 28 -8.66 0.88 6.74
C ARG A 28 -8.92 -0.58 7.13
N SER A 29 -8.62 -1.52 6.25
CA SER A 29 -8.87 -2.96 6.41
C SER A 29 -7.99 -3.71 5.41
N ARG A 30 -7.32 -4.78 5.84
CA ARG A 30 -6.30 -5.44 5.04
C ARG A 30 -6.28 -6.95 5.27
N ASP A 31 -6.56 -7.69 4.20
CA ASP A 31 -6.28 -9.13 4.15
C ASP A 31 -4.76 -9.35 4.24
N ALA A 32 -4.34 -9.95 5.35
CA ALA A 32 -2.94 -10.17 5.69
C ALA A 32 -2.28 -11.25 4.82
N TYR A 33 -3.06 -12.02 4.05
CA TYR A 33 -2.56 -13.14 3.27
C TYR A 33 -2.92 -13.03 1.79
N GLY A 34 -4.22 -13.00 1.45
CA GLY A 34 -4.65 -13.09 0.05
C GLY A 34 -4.34 -11.83 -0.74
N GLY A 35 -4.70 -10.67 -0.18
CA GLY A 35 -4.49 -9.38 -0.82
C GLY A 35 -3.11 -8.76 -0.55
N PHE A 36 -2.44 -9.15 0.53
CA PHE A 36 -1.18 -8.52 0.95
C PHE A 36 -0.09 -8.51 -0.14
N PRO A 37 0.26 -9.65 -0.78
CA PRO A 37 1.38 -9.69 -1.72
C PRO A 37 1.15 -8.81 -2.94
N ALA A 38 -0.04 -8.90 -3.55
CA ALA A 38 -0.40 -8.12 -4.73
C ALA A 38 -0.42 -6.61 -4.44
N ASN A 39 -0.97 -6.22 -3.28
CA ASN A 39 -1.02 -4.80 -2.89
C ASN A 39 0.37 -4.21 -2.66
N VAL A 40 1.29 -4.95 -2.02
CA VAL A 40 2.67 -4.48 -1.82
C VAL A 40 3.42 -4.37 -3.14
N ALA A 41 3.30 -5.38 -4.01
CA ALA A 41 3.93 -5.36 -5.32
C ALA A 41 3.42 -4.17 -6.16
N GLY A 42 2.10 -3.96 -6.21
CA GLY A 42 1.50 -2.83 -6.93
C GLY A 42 1.97 -1.47 -6.42
N LEU A 43 2.04 -1.28 -5.10
CA LEU A 43 2.55 -0.04 -4.50
C LEU A 43 4.03 0.18 -4.79
N GLN A 44 4.84 -0.89 -4.80
CA GLN A 44 6.26 -0.78 -5.12
C GLN A 44 6.46 -0.38 -6.59
N LEU A 45 5.76 -1.03 -7.52
CA LEU A 45 5.81 -0.69 -8.95
C LEU A 45 5.34 0.74 -9.21
N LEU A 46 4.27 1.19 -8.54
CA LEU A 46 3.80 2.56 -8.63
C LEU A 46 4.86 3.56 -8.15
N LYS A 47 5.52 3.27 -7.01
CA LYS A 47 6.58 4.13 -6.48
C LYS A 47 7.77 4.23 -7.41
N GLU A 48 8.21 3.11 -7.98
CA GLU A 48 9.33 3.08 -8.93
C GLU A 48 9.00 3.88 -10.19
N TYR A 49 7.78 3.71 -10.72
CA TYR A 49 7.30 4.50 -11.85
C TYR A 49 7.30 6.00 -11.53
N MET A 50 6.67 6.41 -10.41
CA MET A 50 6.63 7.81 -10.01
C MET A 50 8.01 8.41 -9.74
N ALA A 51 8.90 7.65 -9.09
CA ALA A 51 10.26 8.09 -8.79
C ALA A 51 11.05 8.36 -10.08
N ASN A 52 10.92 7.47 -11.08
CA ASN A 52 11.52 7.63 -12.40
C ASN A 52 11.01 8.89 -13.12
N GLU A 53 9.69 9.11 -13.14
CA GLU A 53 9.10 10.30 -13.80
C GLU A 53 9.53 11.62 -13.14
N VAL A 54 9.80 11.61 -11.83
CA VAL A 54 10.23 12.79 -11.08
C VAL A 54 11.76 12.95 -11.07
N GLY A 55 12.53 11.93 -11.46
CA GLY A 55 13.99 11.95 -11.46
C GLY A 55 14.64 11.75 -10.09
N VAL A 56 13.98 11.00 -9.20
CA VAL A 56 14.47 10.65 -7.85
C VAL A 56 14.54 9.14 -7.66
N GLU A 57 15.23 8.68 -6.62
CA GLU A 57 15.32 7.25 -6.31
C GLU A 57 14.10 6.75 -5.51
N PRO A 58 13.68 5.49 -5.62
CA PRO A 58 12.66 4.95 -4.73
C PRO A 58 13.15 4.92 -3.27
N GLY A 59 12.34 5.48 -2.38
CA GLY A 59 12.56 5.53 -0.93
C GLY A 59 11.82 4.42 -0.18
N LYS A 60 11.61 4.62 1.12
CA LYS A 60 10.91 3.67 1.98
C LYS A 60 9.40 3.72 1.74
N THR A 61 8.76 2.59 1.95
CA THR A 61 7.30 2.52 2.07
C THR A 61 6.96 2.19 3.52
N ILE A 62 6.20 3.06 4.17
CA ILE A 62 5.71 2.88 5.54
C ILE A 62 4.21 2.59 5.44
N VAL A 63 3.77 1.46 5.99
CA VAL A 63 2.38 1.01 5.89
C VAL A 63 1.73 0.98 7.26
N PHE A 64 0.64 1.71 7.39
CA PHE A 64 -0.29 1.66 8.50
C PHE A 64 -1.54 0.89 8.07
N ALA A 65 -2.07 0.08 8.97
CA ALA A 65 -3.34 -0.58 8.76
C ALA A 65 -4.13 -0.56 10.07
N LYS A 66 -5.38 -0.10 10.00
CA LYS A 66 -6.29 -0.10 11.15
C LYS A 66 -6.69 -1.51 11.55
N ASP A 67 -7.00 -2.32 10.56
CA ASP A 67 -7.47 -3.69 10.72
C ASP A 67 -6.67 -4.58 9.76
N ILE A 68 -5.98 -5.57 10.35
CA ILE A 68 -5.18 -6.56 9.64
C ILE A 68 -5.75 -7.91 10.04
N HIS A 69 -6.26 -8.64 9.05
CA HIS A 69 -7.03 -9.86 9.32
C HIS A 69 -6.68 -11.00 8.39
N LEU A 70 -6.82 -12.22 8.90
CA LEU A 70 -6.81 -13.47 8.15
C LEU A 70 -8.24 -13.99 8.12
N TYR A 71 -8.73 -14.45 6.97
CA TYR A 71 -10.02 -15.15 6.98
C TYR A 71 -9.83 -16.61 7.40
N GLU A 72 -10.88 -17.19 7.96
CA GLU A 72 -10.88 -18.57 8.43
C GLU A 72 -10.46 -19.56 7.33
N ARG A 73 -10.87 -19.29 6.08
CA ARG A 73 -10.49 -20.11 4.93
C ARG A 73 -8.97 -20.26 4.79
N GLN A 74 -8.16 -19.27 5.19
CA GLN A 74 -6.69 -19.34 5.10
C GLN A 74 -6.05 -20.32 6.10
N PHE A 75 -6.76 -20.76 7.13
CA PHE A 75 -6.21 -21.72 8.09
C PHE A 75 -6.34 -23.17 7.62
N ASN A 76 -7.22 -23.45 6.66
CA ASN A 76 -7.46 -24.79 6.12
C ASN A 76 -6.77 -24.99 4.76
N TRP A 77 -5.65 -24.29 4.55
CA TRP A 77 -4.81 -24.39 3.36
C TRP A 77 -3.81 -25.53 3.49
#